data_AF-A0A2D8M2G6-F1
#
_entry.id   AF-A0A2D8M2G6-F1
#
_cell.length_a   1.000
_cell.length_b   1.000
_cell.length_c   1.000
_cell.angle_alpha   90.00
_cell.angle_beta   90.00
_cell.angle_gamma   90.00
#
_symmetry.space_group_name_H-M   'P 1'
#
loop_
_entity.id
_entity.type
_entity.pdbx_description
1 polymer ?
#
loop_
_entity_poly.entity_id
_entity_poly.type
_entity_poly.pdbx_seq_one_letter_code
_entity_poly.pdbx_strand_id
1 'polypeptide(L)'
;MQSNHSSGNVLFLILIAVVLFAALSYAVTSSSRSGGNVDKEKNELAISNLMQQLTLLDQSIMRLKILNKCTDKEISFENTTVSGYSFATRDKCKLFEPQGGGLNWLVPVKK
;
A
#
# COMPACT_ATOMS: atom_id res chain seq x y z
N MET A 1 -1.45 14.21 -72.74
CA MET A 1 -1.89 14.06 -71.33
C MET A 1 -1.57 12.63 -70.92
N GLN A 2 -0.47 12.40 -70.20
CA GLN A 2 -0.01 11.07 -69.83
C GLN A 2 -0.25 10.90 -68.32
N SER A 3 -1.31 10.17 -67.95
CA SER A 3 -1.54 9.79 -66.55
C SER A 3 -0.61 8.64 -66.22
N ASN A 4 0.45 8.92 -65.45
CA ASN A 4 1.29 7.88 -64.88
C ASN A 4 0.49 7.18 -63.78
N HIS A 5 -0.15 6.06 -64.12
CA HIS A 5 -0.77 5.19 -63.12
C HIS A 5 0.36 4.42 -62.43
N SER A 6 0.89 5.00 -61.35
CA SER A 6 1.91 4.34 -60.53
C SER A 6 1.25 3.17 -59.79
N SER A 7 1.60 1.94 -60.15
CA SER A 7 1.17 0.74 -59.46
C SER A 7 1.87 0.67 -58.10
N GLY A 8 1.21 1.20 -57.07
CA GLY A 8 1.66 1.06 -55.69
C GLY A 8 1.69 -0.41 -55.28
N ASN A 9 2.81 -0.88 -54.73
CA ASN A 9 2.93 -2.23 -54.20
C ASN A 9 2.14 -2.34 -52.89
N VAL A 10 0.94 -2.93 -52.93
CA VAL A 10 0.08 -3.12 -51.74
C VAL A 10 0.79 -3.82 -50.58
N LEU A 11 1.74 -4.71 -50.88
CA LEU A 11 2.58 -5.37 -49.87
C LEU A 11 3.40 -4.37 -49.05
N PHE A 12 3.89 -3.30 -49.68
CA PHE A 12 4.69 -2.27 -49.01
C PHE A 12 3.85 -1.47 -47.99
N LEU A 13 2.59 -1.18 -48.33
CA LEU A 13 1.66 -0.48 -47.43
C LEU A 13 1.31 -1.31 -46.20
N ILE A 14 1.13 -2.62 -46.37
CA ILE A 14 0.88 -3.55 -45.26
C ILE A 14 2.09 -3.60 -44.33
N LEU A 15 3.31 -3.65 -44.87
CA LEU A 15 4.54 -3.67 -44.07
C LEU A 15 4.71 -2.39 -43.25
N ILE A 16 4.44 -1.22 -43.84
CA ILE A 16 4.48 0.05 -43.10
C ILE A 16 3.45 0.04 -41.97
N ALA A 17 2.22 -0.44 -42.21
CA ALA A 17 1.19 -0.49 -41.18
C ALA A 17 1.62 -1.35 -39.97
N VAL A 18 2.22 -2.53 -40.22
CA VAL A 18 2.71 -3.43 -39.16
C VAL A 18 3.88 -2.80 -38.39
N VAL A 19 4.83 -2.16 -39.07
CA VAL A 19 5.97 -1.50 -38.44
C VAL A 19 5.52 -0.33 -37.56
N LEU A 20 4.58 0.49 -38.04
CA LEU A 20 4.02 1.60 -37.26
C LEU A 20 3.26 1.09 -36.02
N PHE A 21 2.50 0.01 -36.15
CA PHE A 21 1.80 -0.61 -35.02
C PHE A 21 2.77 -1.14 -33.97
N ALA A 22 3.85 -1.80 -34.40
CA ALA A 22 4.91 -2.29 -33.52
C ALA A 22 5.65 -1.13 -32.82
N ALA A 23 6.02 -0.08 -33.56
CA ALA A 23 6.70 1.09 -33.01
C ALA A 23 5.83 1.86 -32.01
N LEU A 24 4.53 2.05 -32.31
CA LEU A 24 3.58 2.69 -31.41
C LEU A 24 3.39 1.86 -30.12
N SER A 25 3.30 0.54 -30.24
CA SER A 25 3.20 -0.37 -29.09
C SER A 25 4.39 -0.20 -28.14
N TYR A 26 5.59 0.00 -28.67
CA TYR A 26 6.79 0.24 -27.88
C TYR A 26 6.79 1.63 -27.21
N ALA A 27 6.35 2.66 -27.94
CA ALA A 27 6.23 4.02 -27.42
C ALA A 27 5.21 4.11 -26.26
N VAL A 28 4.03 3.50 -26.40
CA VAL A 28 3.01 3.47 -25.33
C VAL A 28 3.51 2.72 -24.10
N THR A 29 4.17 1.57 -24.28
CA THR A 29 4.76 0.81 -23.17
C THR A 29 5.84 1.62 -22.43
N SER A 30 6.62 2.42 -23.15
CA SER A 30 7.60 3.33 -22.54
C SER A 30 6.96 4.48 -21.76
N SER A 31 5.85 5.05 -22.28
CA SER A 31 5.08 6.08 -21.59
C SER A 31 4.41 5.56 -20.30
N SER A 32 3.97 4.30 -20.28
CA SER A 32 3.45 3.66 -19.05
C SER A 32 4.53 3.34 -18.02
N ARG A 33 5.79 3.16 -18.42
CA ARG A 33 6.93 2.94 -17.50
C ARG A 33 7.53 4.23 -16.93
N SER A 34 7.32 5.37 -17.58
CA SER A 34 7.63 6.70 -17.03
C SER A 34 6.45 7.24 -16.19
N GLY A 35 5.74 6.35 -15.49
CA GLY A 35 4.74 6.69 -14.48
C GLY A 35 5.40 7.44 -13.33
N GLY A 36 4.87 8.63 -13.02
CA GLY A 36 5.44 9.56 -12.06
C GLY A 36 5.67 8.97 -10.66
N ASN A 37 6.54 9.64 -9.90
CA ASN A 37 6.94 9.37 -8.51
C ASN A 37 6.12 8.29 -7.78
N VAL A 38 6.39 7.02 -8.09
CA VAL A 38 5.80 5.85 -7.42
C VAL A 38 6.07 5.91 -5.90
N ASP A 39 7.14 6.59 -5.51
CA ASP A 39 7.49 6.84 -4.12
C ASP A 39 6.49 7.75 -3.39
N LYS A 40 5.85 8.71 -4.09
CA LYS A 40 4.80 9.56 -3.49
C LYS A 40 3.54 8.77 -3.21
N GLU A 41 3.09 7.97 -4.18
CA GLU A 41 1.91 7.10 -4.01
C GLU A 41 2.15 6.06 -2.91
N LYS A 42 3.34 5.43 -2.88
CA LYS A 42 3.73 4.52 -1.80
C LYS A 42 3.73 5.20 -0.43
N ASN A 43 4.22 6.44 -0.34
CA ASN A 43 4.19 7.19 0.92
C ASN A 43 2.78 7.58 1.34
N GLU A 44 1.92 7.99 0.41
CA GLU A 44 0.53 8.34 0.70
C GLU A 44 -0.26 7.11 1.19
N LEU A 45 -0.03 5.95 0.57
CA LEU A 45 -0.57 4.67 1.04
C LEU A 45 -0.03 4.30 2.43
N ALA A 46 1.27 4.49 2.68
CA ALA A 46 1.88 4.22 3.99
C ALA A 46 1.29 5.12 5.09
N ILE A 47 1.07 6.41 4.81
CA ILE A 47 0.43 7.36 5.72
C ILE A 47 -1.02 6.93 5.99
N SER A 48 -1.77 6.58 4.94
CA SER A 48 -3.16 6.15 5.07
C SER A 48 -3.29 4.89 5.95
N ASN A 49 -2.41 3.91 5.73
CA ASN A 49 -2.33 2.71 6.56
C ASN A 49 -2.01 3.06 8.02
N LEU A 50 -1.05 3.97 8.25
CA LEU A 50 -0.70 4.39 9.61
C LEU A 50 -1.88 5.07 10.33
N MET A 51 -2.63 5.93 9.64
CA MET A 51 -3.81 6.61 10.24
C MET A 51 -4.92 5.62 10.62
N GLN A 52 -5.17 4.61 9.77
CA GLN A 52 -6.12 3.54 10.10
C GLN A 52 -5.66 2.77 11.33
N GLN A 53 -4.36 2.49 11.44
CA GLN A 53 -3.80 1.78 12.58
C GLN A 53 -3.89 2.58 13.88
N LEU A 54 -3.66 3.89 13.84
CA LEU A 54 -3.85 4.76 15.00
C LEU A 54 -5.32 4.79 15.46
N THR A 55 -6.26 4.73 14.51
CA THR A 55 -7.69 4.64 14.82
C THR A 55 -8.02 3.32 15.51
N LEU A 56 -7.49 2.20 15.01
CA LEU A 56 -7.66 0.88 15.63
C LEU A 56 -7.02 0.83 17.04
N LEU A 57 -5.87 1.48 17.21
CA LEU A 57 -5.20 1.61 18.50
C LEU A 57 -6.08 2.34 19.52
N ASP A 58 -6.62 3.50 19.16
CA ASP A 58 -7.48 4.31 20.03
C ASP A 58 -8.77 3.56 20.40
N GLN A 59 -9.42 2.93 19.41
CA GLN A 59 -10.60 2.09 19.64
C GLN A 59 -10.31 0.93 20.59
N SER A 60 -9.15 0.28 20.45
CA SER A 60 -8.76 -0.82 21.32
C SER A 60 -8.49 -0.34 22.74
N ILE A 61 -7.79 0.78 22.92
CA ILE A 61 -7.56 1.39 24.24
C ILE A 61 -8.90 1.77 24.89
N MET A 62 -9.81 2.40 24.15
CA MET A 62 -11.16 2.71 24.66
C MET A 62 -11.90 1.45 25.11
N ARG A 63 -11.83 0.36 24.32
CA ARG A 63 -12.42 -0.93 24.67
C ARG A 63 -11.83 -1.50 25.97
N LEU A 64 -10.50 -1.45 26.12
CA LEU A 64 -9.81 -1.91 27.33
C LEU A 64 -10.28 -1.12 28.56
N LYS A 65 -10.39 0.20 28.44
CA LYS A 65 -10.83 1.07 29.54
C LYS A 65 -12.29 0.83 29.91
N ILE A 66 -13.19 0.78 28.93
CA ILE A 66 -14.63 0.76 29.15
C ILE A 66 -15.13 -0.66 29.47
N LEU A 67 -14.78 -1.65 28.65
CA LEU A 67 -15.30 -3.02 28.80
C LEU A 67 -14.51 -3.81 29.84
N ASN A 68 -13.17 -3.73 29.78
CA ASN A 68 -12.32 -4.54 30.64
C ASN A 68 -12.04 -3.88 32.00
N LYS A 69 -12.46 -2.60 32.16
CA LYS A 69 -12.24 -1.77 33.35
C LYS A 69 -10.75 -1.68 33.70
N CYS A 70 -9.92 -1.49 32.68
CA CYS A 70 -8.49 -1.25 32.84
C CYS A 70 -8.27 0.24 33.10
N THR A 71 -7.49 0.58 34.13
CA THR A 71 -7.07 1.98 34.33
C THR A 71 -5.91 2.32 33.40
N ASP A 72 -5.63 3.62 33.20
CA ASP A 72 -4.52 4.06 32.32
C ASP A 72 -3.16 3.48 32.73
N LYS A 73 -2.98 3.18 34.01
CA LYS A 73 -1.73 2.59 34.56
C LYS A 73 -1.69 1.06 34.46
N GLU A 74 -2.80 0.41 34.14
CA GLU A 74 -2.89 -1.04 34.00
C GLU A 74 -2.81 -1.50 32.54
N ILE A 75 -2.80 -0.58 31.58
CA ILE A 75 -2.72 -0.93 30.16
C ILE A 75 -1.27 -1.23 29.81
N SER A 76 -1.03 -2.45 29.32
CA SER A 76 0.28 -2.88 28.87
C SER A 76 0.38 -2.85 27.35
N PHE A 77 1.50 -2.30 26.88
CA PHE A 77 1.91 -2.31 25.48
C PHE A 77 3.00 -3.37 25.23
N GLU A 78 3.19 -4.30 26.16
CA GLU A 78 4.15 -5.39 25.99
C GLU A 78 3.76 -6.25 24.78
N ASN A 79 4.76 -6.64 24.02
CA ASN A 79 4.62 -7.58 22.93
C ASN A 79 5.95 -8.32 22.71
N THR A 80 5.96 -9.27 21.79
CA THR A 80 7.15 -10.07 21.48
C THR A 80 8.29 -9.27 20.82
N THR A 81 8.00 -8.08 20.28
CA THR A 81 8.99 -7.21 19.62
C THR A 81 9.54 -6.15 20.56
N VAL A 82 8.71 -5.59 21.44
CA VAL A 82 9.09 -4.54 22.40
C VAL A 82 8.73 -4.99 23.82
N SER A 83 9.77 -5.29 24.58
CA SER A 83 9.68 -5.67 26.01
C SER A 83 9.73 -4.44 26.92
N GLY A 84 9.30 -4.61 28.17
CA GLY A 84 9.47 -3.60 29.23
C GLY A 84 8.25 -2.74 29.53
N TYR A 85 7.21 -2.82 28.71
CA TYR A 85 5.93 -2.13 28.92
C TYR A 85 4.89 -3.03 29.63
N SER A 86 5.33 -3.86 30.57
CA SER A 86 4.53 -4.90 31.26
C SER A 86 3.75 -4.37 32.46
N PHE A 87 2.87 -3.40 32.24
CA PHE A 87 2.09 -2.77 33.33
C PHE A 87 0.83 -3.55 33.72
N ALA A 88 0.38 -4.47 32.87
CA ALA A 88 -0.85 -5.21 33.04
C ALA A 88 -0.60 -6.50 33.83
N THR A 89 -1.32 -6.67 34.94
CA THR A 89 -1.40 -7.95 35.66
C THR A 89 -2.46 -8.88 35.10
N ARG A 90 -3.40 -8.34 34.30
CA ARG A 90 -4.51 -9.07 33.68
C ARG A 90 -4.33 -9.10 32.17
N ASP A 91 -4.47 -10.28 31.56
CA ASP A 91 -4.31 -10.42 30.10
C ASP A 91 -5.29 -9.56 29.31
N LYS A 92 -6.51 -9.38 29.85
CA LYS A 92 -7.52 -8.47 29.27
C LYS A 92 -7.13 -6.98 29.27
N CYS A 93 -6.03 -6.58 29.90
CA CYS A 93 -5.50 -5.21 29.86
C CYS A 93 -4.23 -5.08 29.01
N LYS A 94 -3.82 -6.16 28.35
CA LYS A 94 -2.72 -6.16 27.39
C LYS A 94 -3.25 -5.81 26.01
N LEU A 95 -2.64 -4.81 25.38
CA LEU A 95 -3.10 -4.30 24.09
C LEU A 95 -2.96 -5.33 22.95
N PHE A 96 -1.87 -6.08 22.96
CA PHE A 96 -1.52 -7.01 21.87
C PHE A 96 -1.94 -8.47 22.14
N GLU A 97 -2.60 -8.73 23.28
CA GLU A 97 -3.08 -10.07 23.62
C GLU A 97 -4.51 -10.25 23.10
N PRO A 98 -4.85 -11.37 22.42
CA PRO A 98 -6.21 -11.75 22.05
C PRO A 98 -7.30 -11.51 23.11
N GLN A 99 -7.04 -11.76 24.40
CA GLN A 99 -8.04 -11.52 25.45
C GLN A 99 -8.21 -10.03 25.82
N GLY A 100 -7.25 -9.19 25.45
CA GLY A 100 -7.26 -7.74 25.68
C GLY A 100 -7.66 -6.98 24.42
N GLY A 101 -6.67 -6.35 23.78
CA GLY A 101 -6.89 -5.52 22.58
C GLY A 101 -6.81 -6.31 21.27
N GLY A 102 -6.16 -7.48 21.26
CA GLY A 102 -6.04 -8.34 20.07
C GLY A 102 -5.37 -7.66 18.87
N LEU A 103 -4.63 -6.57 19.09
CA LEU A 103 -3.94 -5.87 18.03
C LEU A 103 -2.65 -6.58 17.66
N ASN A 104 -2.26 -6.48 16.39
CA ASN A 104 -0.95 -6.91 15.94
C ASN A 104 0.07 -5.80 16.14
N TRP A 105 1.29 -6.16 16.55
CA TRP A 105 2.40 -5.21 16.56
C TRP A 105 2.77 -4.84 15.13
N LEU A 106 2.83 -3.54 14.86
CA LEU A 106 3.14 -3.00 13.56
C LEU A 106 4.59 -2.54 13.57
N VAL A 107 5.41 -3.17 12.73
CA VAL A 107 6.79 -2.76 12.57
C VAL A 107 6.79 -1.50 11.70
N PRO A 108 7.32 -0.36 12.19
CA PRO A 108 7.40 0.84 11.37
C PRO A 108 8.24 0.56 10.12
N VAL A 109 7.81 1.12 8.98
CA VAL A 109 8.52 0.98 7.71
C VAL A 109 9.93 1.51 7.91
N LYS A 110 10.94 0.64 7.72
CA LYS A 110 12.35 1.05 7.81
C LYS A 110 12.61 2.03 6.66
N LYS A 111 13.18 3.20 7.01
CA LYS A 111 13.68 4.17 6.02
C LYS A 111 14.77 3.55 5.14
#